data_AF-A0A3A5VYP4-F1
#
_entry.id   AF-A0A3A5VYP4-F1
#
_cell.length_a   1.000
_cell.length_b   1.000
_cell.length_c   1.000
_cell.angle_alpha   90.00
_cell.angle_beta   90.00
_cell.angle_gamma   90.00
#
_symmetry.space_group_name_H-M   'P 1'
#
loop_
_entity.id
_entity.type
_entity.pdbx_description
1 polymer ?
#
loop_
_entity_poly.entity_id
_entity_poly.type
_entity_poly.pdbx_seq_one_letter_code
_entity_poly.pdbx_strand_id
1 'polypeptide(L)'
;MSSRSTRALALVSVLLLASLAPLAVPAAAHSAILLSTDTSHVVLQPGDATNVTLTIENNGSSIESFNISVDDSGLSNAWTVSAVDATVDNVFPTWTRNTTIVVQLATGALPSDGGSFLVEVTEPDQNITSSIVVYVNVQPSYNPLLDFSSSGPLLEMAAGTAGNVALDITNGGSVADTLLLDVDFEPDLAAWWSTYTNGSSNNSGNNSGNNTGNNTGGN
;
A
#
# COMPACT_ATOMS: atom_id res chain seq x y z
N MET A 1 -45.73 0.63 -34.43
CA MET A 1 -45.93 -0.18 -33.20
C MET A 1 -44.77 -1.18 -32.94
N SER A 2 -43.55 -0.97 -33.46
CA SER A 2 -42.50 -2.01 -33.46
C SER A 2 -41.34 -1.81 -32.49
N SER A 3 -41.18 -0.65 -31.82
CA SER A 3 -40.02 -0.40 -30.94
C SER A 3 -40.16 -0.99 -29.54
N ARG A 4 -41.38 -1.30 -29.09
CA ARG A 4 -41.65 -1.88 -27.76
C ARG A 4 -41.37 -3.38 -27.72
N SER A 5 -41.73 -4.10 -28.78
CA SER A 5 -41.48 -5.55 -28.91
C SER A 5 -39.98 -5.87 -29.00
N THR A 6 -39.21 -5.06 -29.73
CA THR A 6 -37.76 -5.26 -29.86
C THR A 6 -37.03 -5.03 -28.53
N ARG A 7 -37.47 -4.04 -27.74
CA ARG A 7 -36.93 -3.81 -26.38
C ARG A 7 -37.28 -4.94 -25.41
N ALA A 8 -38.49 -5.46 -25.49
CA ALA A 8 -38.90 -6.61 -24.68
C ALA A 8 -38.11 -7.87 -25.03
N LEU A 9 -37.88 -8.16 -26.32
CA LEU A 9 -37.05 -9.29 -26.75
C LEU A 9 -35.60 -9.15 -26.28
N ALA A 10 -35.03 -7.95 -26.36
CA ALA A 10 -33.67 -7.69 -25.89
C ALA A 10 -33.54 -7.91 -24.37
N LEU A 11 -34.51 -7.41 -23.58
CA LEU A 11 -34.53 -7.61 -22.13
C LEU A 11 -34.68 -9.08 -21.74
N VAL A 12 -35.56 -9.83 -22.42
CA VAL A 12 -35.72 -11.27 -22.18
C VAL A 12 -34.47 -12.04 -22.56
N SER A 13 -33.79 -11.65 -23.64
CA SER A 13 -32.52 -12.28 -24.06
C SER A 13 -31.40 -12.02 -23.05
N VAL A 14 -31.30 -10.80 -22.51
CA VAL A 14 -30.32 -10.45 -21.48
C VAL A 14 -30.60 -11.19 -20.16
N LEU A 15 -31.87 -11.31 -19.75
CA LEU A 15 -32.25 -12.08 -18.56
C LEU A 15 -31.97 -13.58 -18.73
N LEU A 16 -32.19 -14.14 -19.92
CA LEU A 16 -31.87 -15.52 -20.22
C LEU A 16 -30.36 -15.77 -20.19
N LEU A 17 -29.56 -14.87 -20.76
CA LEU A 17 -28.09 -14.94 -20.70
C LEU A 17 -27.55 -14.74 -19.27
N ALA A 18 -28.19 -13.89 -18.46
CA ALA A 18 -27.86 -13.73 -17.04
C ALA A 18 -28.18 -14.98 -16.21
N SER A 19 -29.19 -15.78 -16.61
CA SER A 19 -29.49 -17.07 -15.97
C SER A 19 -28.51 -18.19 -16.33
N LEU A 20 -27.71 -17.99 -17.38
CA LEU A 20 -26.59 -18.84 -17.79
C LEU A 20 -25.25 -18.38 -17.20
N ALA A 21 -25.24 -17.33 -16.35
CA ALA A 21 -24.04 -16.98 -15.62
C ALA A 21 -23.62 -18.18 -14.76
N PRO A 22 -22.33 -18.56 -14.77
CA PRO A 22 -21.87 -19.65 -13.93
C PRO A 22 -22.20 -19.31 -12.48
N LEU A 23 -23.02 -20.15 -11.84
CA LEU A 23 -23.05 -20.24 -10.38
C LEU A 23 -21.59 -20.32 -9.95
N ALA A 24 -21.19 -19.44 -9.03
CA ALA A 24 -19.90 -19.54 -8.34
C ALA A 24 -19.67 -21.03 -8.03
N VAL A 25 -18.58 -21.58 -8.55
CA VAL A 25 -18.22 -22.98 -8.30
C VAL A 25 -18.19 -23.11 -6.78
N PRO A 26 -19.08 -23.89 -6.15
CA PRO A 26 -18.98 -24.10 -4.73
C PRO A 26 -17.60 -24.67 -4.49
N ALA A 27 -16.90 -24.17 -3.47
CA ALA A 27 -15.68 -24.80 -2.98
C ALA A 27 -15.86 -26.32 -3.03
N ALA A 28 -14.97 -27.02 -3.75
CA ALA A 28 -14.97 -28.46 -3.73
C ALA A 28 -14.62 -28.86 -2.30
N ALA A 29 -15.64 -29.10 -1.50
CA ALA A 29 -15.53 -29.43 -0.09
C ALA A 29 -16.20 -30.78 0.07
N HIS A 30 -15.37 -31.81 0.25
CA HIS A 30 -15.87 -33.13 0.60
C HIS A 30 -16.35 -33.10 2.05
N SER A 31 -17.51 -33.69 2.34
CA SER A 31 -18.13 -33.63 3.67
C SER A 31 -17.29 -34.28 4.78
N ALA A 32 -16.27 -35.06 4.43
CA ALA A 32 -15.35 -35.69 5.37
C ALA A 32 -14.22 -34.77 5.84
N ILE A 33 -13.94 -33.68 5.12
CA ILE A 33 -12.84 -32.75 5.41
C ILE A 33 -13.41 -31.34 5.50
N LEU A 34 -13.55 -30.81 6.72
CA LEU A 34 -13.99 -29.42 6.91
C LEU A 34 -12.75 -28.55 7.15
N LEU A 35 -12.70 -27.43 6.43
CA LEU A 35 -11.58 -26.50 6.47
C LEU A 35 -12.06 -25.16 7.01
N SER A 36 -11.21 -24.54 7.82
CA SER A 36 -11.37 -23.14 8.21
C SER A 36 -10.00 -22.49 8.37
N THR A 37 -9.95 -21.18 8.21
CA THR A 37 -8.77 -20.37 8.48
C THR A 37 -9.07 -19.33 9.56
N ASP A 38 -8.05 -18.91 10.30
CA ASP A 38 -8.16 -17.82 11.27
C ASP A 38 -8.46 -16.46 10.60
N THR A 39 -7.99 -16.28 9.37
CA THR A 39 -8.37 -15.16 8.51
C THR A 39 -8.65 -15.63 7.08
N SER A 40 -9.65 -15.03 6.44
CA SER A 40 -9.94 -15.21 5.01
C SER A 40 -9.38 -14.09 4.14
N HIS A 41 -8.85 -13.03 4.75
CA HIS A 41 -8.32 -11.86 4.06
C HIS A 41 -7.05 -11.34 4.75
N VAL A 42 -5.97 -11.28 4.00
CA VAL A 42 -4.66 -10.82 4.43
C VAL A 42 -4.32 -9.51 3.73
N VAL A 43 -3.86 -8.52 4.49
CA VAL A 43 -3.38 -7.24 3.93
C VAL A 43 -1.97 -7.01 4.46
N LEU A 44 -0.99 -6.88 3.56
CA LEU A 44 0.43 -6.73 3.92
C LEU A 44 1.05 -5.48 3.30
N GLN A 45 2.02 -4.87 3.99
CA GLN A 45 2.89 -3.88 3.36
C GLN A 45 3.97 -4.60 2.52
N PRO A 46 4.46 -3.98 1.44
CA PRO A 46 5.55 -4.56 0.66
C PRO A 46 6.75 -4.92 1.55
N GLY A 47 7.20 -6.17 1.49
CA GLY A 47 8.30 -6.71 2.31
C GLY A 47 7.86 -7.47 3.56
N ASP A 48 6.58 -7.39 3.95
CA ASP A 48 6.07 -8.10 5.11
C ASP A 48 5.75 -9.57 4.80
N ALA A 49 5.62 -10.36 5.88
CA ALA A 49 5.08 -11.71 5.85
C ALA A 49 4.11 -11.90 7.02
N THR A 50 3.14 -12.78 6.84
CA THR A 50 2.23 -13.21 7.90
C THR A 50 1.95 -14.71 7.83
N ASN A 51 1.41 -15.23 8.92
CA ASN A 51 0.99 -16.61 9.06
C ASN A 51 -0.54 -16.66 9.03
N VAL A 52 -1.08 -17.60 8.26
CA VAL A 52 -2.50 -17.98 8.26
C VAL A 52 -2.60 -19.35 8.88
N THR A 53 -3.41 -19.49 9.92
CA THR A 53 -3.64 -20.77 10.58
C THR A 53 -4.74 -21.52 9.83
N LEU A 54 -4.39 -22.66 9.22
CA LEU A 54 -5.35 -23.58 8.63
C LEU A 54 -5.78 -24.59 9.68
N THR A 55 -7.09 -24.70 9.93
CA THR A 55 -7.70 -25.72 10.78
C THR A 55 -8.38 -26.76 9.89
N ILE A 56 -7.94 -28.00 10.04
CA ILE A 56 -8.48 -29.17 9.35
C ILE A 56 -9.27 -29.99 10.37
N GLU A 57 -10.56 -30.19 10.11
CA GLU A 57 -11.42 -31.08 10.87
C GLU A 57 -11.68 -32.36 10.09
N ASN A 58 -11.39 -33.50 10.72
CA ASN A 58 -11.75 -34.80 10.19
C ASN A 58 -13.19 -35.15 10.61
N ASN A 59 -14.12 -34.99 9.68
CA ASN A 59 -15.53 -35.38 9.85
C ASN A 59 -15.82 -36.76 9.22
N GLY A 60 -14.78 -37.54 8.93
CA GLY A 60 -14.86 -38.95 8.57
C GLY A 60 -15.03 -39.87 9.79
N SER A 61 -15.02 -41.17 9.54
CA SER A 61 -15.17 -42.21 10.58
C SER A 61 -13.87 -42.89 10.99
N SER A 62 -12.76 -42.62 10.29
CA SER A 62 -11.43 -43.21 10.49
C SER A 62 -10.38 -42.16 10.85
N ILE A 63 -9.25 -42.59 11.40
CA ILE A 63 -8.10 -41.72 11.63
C ILE A 63 -7.43 -41.47 10.29
N GLU A 64 -7.24 -40.21 9.92
CA GLU A 64 -6.71 -39.82 8.61
C GLU A 64 -5.40 -39.04 8.73
N SER A 65 -4.67 -39.00 7.61
CA SER A 65 -3.57 -38.06 7.39
C SER A 65 -3.89 -37.25 6.13
N PHE A 66 -3.62 -35.96 6.15
CA PHE A 66 -4.01 -35.06 5.06
C PHE A 66 -2.78 -34.44 4.41
N ASN A 67 -2.73 -34.47 3.08
CA ASN A 67 -1.75 -33.74 2.29
C ASN A 67 -2.22 -32.32 2.04
N ILE A 68 -1.32 -31.35 2.17
CA ILE A 68 -1.62 -29.93 1.97
C ILE A 68 -0.89 -29.44 0.73
N SER A 69 -1.62 -28.82 -0.18
CA SER A 69 -1.07 -28.08 -1.31
C SER A 69 -1.63 -26.66 -1.33
N VAL A 70 -0.85 -25.75 -1.91
CA VAL A 70 -1.28 -24.38 -2.18
C VAL A 70 -1.27 -24.20 -3.68
N ASP A 71 -2.39 -23.80 -4.24
CA ASP A 71 -2.50 -23.32 -5.62
C ASP A 71 -2.48 -21.79 -5.61
N ASP A 72 -1.34 -21.25 -6.05
CA ASP A 72 -1.05 -19.83 -6.16
C ASP A 72 -1.14 -19.31 -7.60
N SER A 73 -1.69 -20.10 -8.54
CA SER A 73 -1.82 -19.71 -9.96
C SER A 73 -2.65 -18.44 -10.18
N GLY A 74 -3.49 -18.08 -9.21
CA GLY A 74 -4.27 -16.83 -9.18
C GLY A 74 -3.52 -15.62 -8.63
N LEU A 75 -2.27 -15.77 -8.20
CA LEU A 75 -1.45 -14.70 -7.63
C LEU A 75 -0.42 -14.17 -8.63
N SER A 76 -0.04 -12.90 -8.45
CA SER A 76 1.12 -12.33 -9.12
C SER A 76 2.42 -12.87 -8.50
N ASN A 77 3.53 -12.75 -9.23
CA ASN A 77 4.86 -13.11 -8.72
C ASN A 77 5.34 -12.24 -7.54
N ALA A 78 4.56 -11.23 -7.12
CA ALA A 78 4.86 -10.44 -5.93
C ALA A 78 4.56 -11.21 -4.64
N TRP A 79 3.72 -12.25 -4.70
CA TRP A 79 3.36 -13.09 -3.57
C TRP A 79 4.17 -14.39 -3.57
N THR A 80 4.48 -14.87 -2.37
CA THR A 80 5.00 -16.22 -2.16
C THR A 80 4.19 -16.84 -1.03
N VAL A 81 3.56 -17.98 -1.31
CA VAL A 81 2.71 -18.68 -0.34
C VAL A 81 3.20 -20.12 -0.21
N SER A 82 3.38 -20.57 1.03
CA SER A 82 3.85 -21.92 1.31
C SER A 82 3.24 -22.48 2.58
N ALA A 83 2.80 -23.73 2.53
CA ALA A 83 2.46 -24.47 3.75
C ALA A 83 3.75 -24.83 4.52
N VAL A 84 3.73 -24.66 5.84
CA VAL A 84 4.85 -25.06 6.70
C VAL A 84 4.98 -26.58 6.72
N ASP A 85 3.86 -27.27 6.82
CA ASP A 85 3.80 -28.73 6.79
C ASP A 85 3.17 -29.19 5.47
N ALA A 86 3.80 -30.17 4.82
CA ALA A 86 3.24 -30.81 3.62
C ALA A 86 2.13 -31.83 3.98
N THR A 87 2.16 -32.36 5.20
CA THR A 87 1.18 -33.32 5.70
C THR A 87 0.78 -33.00 7.14
N VAL A 88 -0.46 -33.30 7.48
CA VAL A 88 -0.98 -33.29 8.86
C VAL A 88 -1.49 -34.68 9.18
N ASP A 89 -0.73 -35.38 10.03
CA ASP A 89 -0.95 -36.80 10.28
C ASP A 89 -1.86 -37.06 11.49
N ASN A 90 -2.46 -38.25 11.47
CA ASN A 90 -3.06 -38.87 12.65
C ASN A 90 -4.22 -38.05 13.27
N VAL A 91 -5.07 -37.48 12.42
CA VAL A 91 -6.25 -36.70 12.79
C VAL A 91 -7.40 -37.66 13.09
N PHE A 92 -7.83 -37.71 14.35
CA PHE A 92 -8.92 -38.57 14.78
C PHE A 92 -10.28 -38.09 14.23
N PRO A 93 -11.28 -38.98 14.07
CA PRO A 93 -12.65 -38.58 13.80
C PRO A 93 -13.14 -37.52 14.78
N THR A 94 -13.86 -36.52 14.27
CA THR A 94 -14.42 -35.34 14.97
C THR A 94 -13.38 -34.42 15.61
N TRP A 95 -12.09 -34.63 15.38
CA TRP A 95 -11.02 -33.80 15.92
C TRP A 95 -10.50 -32.83 14.87
N THR A 96 -9.92 -31.74 15.38
CA THR A 96 -9.23 -30.74 14.59
C THR A 96 -7.73 -30.80 14.78
N ARG A 97 -7.01 -30.41 13.72
CA ARG A 97 -5.57 -30.13 13.73
C ARG A 97 -5.30 -28.83 13.00
N ASN A 98 -4.31 -28.10 13.48
CA ASN A 98 -3.90 -26.84 12.88
C ASN A 98 -2.54 -27.00 12.21
N THR A 99 -2.37 -26.32 11.08
CA THR A 99 -1.09 -26.09 10.43
C THR A 99 -1.00 -24.63 10.01
N THR A 100 0.18 -24.20 9.56
CA THR A 100 0.45 -22.81 9.20
C THR A 100 0.71 -22.69 7.71
N ILE A 101 0.10 -21.69 7.09
CA ILE A 101 0.45 -21.21 5.76
C ILE A 101 1.19 -19.88 5.94
N VAL A 102 2.40 -19.78 5.40
CA VAL A 102 3.17 -18.53 5.37
C VAL A 102 2.83 -17.79 4.08
N VAL A 103 2.45 -16.52 4.21
CA VAL A 103 2.16 -15.61 3.11
C VAL A 103 3.18 -14.48 3.17
N GLN A 104 3.97 -14.31 2.12
CA GLN A 104 5.00 -13.28 2.02
C GLN A 104 4.74 -12.36 0.82
N LEU A 105 4.98 -11.07 1.01
CA LEU A 105 4.86 -10.05 -0.02
C LEU A 105 6.23 -9.44 -0.35
N ALA A 106 6.55 -9.35 -1.64
CA ALA A 106 7.78 -8.72 -2.11
C ALA A 106 7.82 -7.20 -1.82
N THR A 107 9.01 -6.63 -1.67
CA THR A 107 9.23 -5.20 -1.37
C THR A 107 8.83 -4.24 -2.49
N GLY A 108 8.67 -4.73 -3.72
CA GLY A 108 8.25 -3.93 -4.89
C GLY A 108 6.78 -4.09 -5.27
N ALA A 109 5.97 -4.72 -4.40
CA ALA A 109 4.57 -4.99 -4.70
C ALA A 109 3.73 -3.72 -4.80
N LEU A 110 2.79 -3.73 -5.75
CA LEU A 110 1.86 -2.64 -6.00
C LEU A 110 0.45 -2.99 -5.49
N PRO A 111 -0.39 -2.00 -5.17
CA PRO A 111 -1.80 -2.22 -4.81
C PRO A 111 -2.57 -3.08 -5.81
N SER A 112 -2.19 -3.06 -7.10
CA SER A 112 -2.79 -3.87 -8.16
C SER A 112 -2.43 -5.37 -8.09
N ASP A 113 -1.45 -5.76 -7.29
CA ASP A 113 -0.98 -7.14 -7.17
C ASP A 113 -1.87 -8.00 -6.25
N GLY A 114 -2.97 -7.46 -5.73
CA GLY A 114 -3.93 -8.23 -4.94
C GLY A 114 -4.55 -9.39 -5.71
N GLY A 115 -4.97 -10.43 -5.00
CA GLY A 115 -5.49 -11.66 -5.59
C GLY A 115 -6.00 -12.65 -4.55
N SER A 116 -5.98 -13.93 -4.91
CA SER A 116 -6.33 -15.02 -4.01
C SER A 116 -5.54 -16.28 -4.34
N PHE A 117 -5.26 -17.09 -3.32
CA PHE A 117 -4.75 -18.45 -3.47
C PHE A 117 -5.73 -19.45 -2.87
N LEU A 118 -5.62 -20.69 -3.31
CA LEU A 118 -6.41 -21.81 -2.81
C LEU A 118 -5.53 -22.72 -1.97
N VAL A 119 -6.01 -23.09 -0.78
CA VAL A 119 -5.39 -24.14 0.02
C VAL A 119 -6.22 -25.40 -0.19
N GLU A 120 -5.57 -26.45 -0.68
CA GLU A 120 -6.16 -27.74 -0.94
C GLU A 120 -5.67 -28.76 0.08
N VAL A 121 -6.60 -29.54 0.61
CA VAL A 121 -6.33 -30.57 1.61
C VAL A 121 -6.90 -31.87 1.08
N THR A 122 -6.02 -32.84 0.86
CA THR A 122 -6.35 -34.12 0.24
C THR A 122 -6.12 -35.28 1.22
N GLU A 123 -7.14 -36.10 1.43
CA GLU A 123 -6.98 -37.42 2.06
C GLU A 123 -6.46 -38.40 1.00
N PRO A 124 -5.28 -39.02 1.19
CA PRO A 124 -4.62 -39.79 0.15
C PRO A 124 -5.26 -41.17 -0.11
N ASP A 125 -5.94 -41.76 0.87
CA ASP A 125 -6.43 -43.13 0.76
C ASP A 125 -7.63 -43.23 -0.19
N GLN A 126 -8.60 -42.32 -0.07
CA GLN A 126 -9.74 -42.19 -0.98
C GLN A 126 -9.51 -41.15 -2.08
N ASN A 127 -8.43 -40.38 -2.00
CA ASN A 127 -8.10 -39.28 -2.91
C ASN A 127 -9.26 -38.27 -3.02
N ILE A 128 -9.81 -37.89 -1.86
CA ILE A 128 -10.82 -36.83 -1.74
C ILE A 128 -10.16 -35.53 -1.30
N THR A 129 -10.61 -34.42 -1.87
CA THR A 129 -10.01 -33.10 -1.63
C THR A 129 -11.07 -32.13 -1.15
N SER A 130 -10.72 -31.33 -0.14
CA SER A 130 -11.43 -30.11 0.22
C SER A 130 -10.53 -28.91 -0.03
N SER A 131 -11.12 -27.78 -0.40
CA SER A 131 -10.38 -26.55 -0.68
C SER A 131 -10.95 -25.32 0.02
N ILE A 132 -10.11 -24.38 0.43
CA ILE A 132 -10.50 -23.08 1.00
C ILE A 132 -9.72 -21.94 0.35
N VAL A 133 -10.39 -20.83 0.05
CA VAL A 133 -9.79 -19.65 -0.58
C VAL A 133 -9.37 -18.62 0.46
N VAL A 134 -8.19 -18.03 0.27
CA VAL A 134 -7.70 -16.89 1.05
C VAL A 134 -7.38 -15.72 0.11
N TYR A 135 -7.90 -14.55 0.43
CA TYR A 135 -7.68 -13.32 -0.34
C TYR A 135 -6.50 -12.55 0.22
N VAL A 136 -5.69 -11.97 -0.66
CA VAL A 136 -4.51 -11.18 -0.30
C VAL A 136 -4.54 -9.82 -1.01
N ASN A 137 -4.30 -8.75 -0.26
CA ASN A 137 -4.20 -7.40 -0.78
C ASN A 137 -2.89 -6.74 -0.33
N VAL A 138 -2.34 -5.89 -1.20
CA VAL A 138 -1.20 -5.04 -0.86
C VAL A 138 -1.70 -3.76 -0.22
N GLN A 139 -1.16 -3.42 0.96
CA GLN A 139 -1.46 -2.17 1.63
C GLN A 139 -0.87 -1.00 0.82
N PRO A 140 -1.69 0.00 0.46
CA PRO A 140 -1.19 1.21 -0.19
C PRO A 140 -0.29 2.01 0.76
N SER A 141 0.85 2.49 0.25
CA SER A 141 1.69 3.46 0.96
C SER A 141 1.75 4.78 0.18
N TYR A 142 1.61 5.88 0.92
CA TYR A 142 1.67 7.25 0.41
C TYR A 142 2.86 7.95 1.05
N ASN A 143 3.84 8.33 0.25
CA ASN A 143 5.08 8.93 0.76
C ASN A 143 5.63 9.96 -0.25
N PRO A 144 5.06 11.18 -0.27
CA PRO A 144 5.63 12.27 -1.07
C PRO A 144 6.97 12.72 -0.48
N LEU A 145 7.99 12.78 -1.32
CA LEU A 145 9.32 13.24 -0.93
C LEU A 145 9.65 14.50 -1.72
N LEU A 146 10.09 15.54 -1.00
CA LEU A 146 10.61 16.77 -1.57
C LEU A 146 12.09 16.87 -1.26
N ASP A 147 12.90 17.17 -2.27
CA ASP A 147 14.32 17.41 -2.13
C ASP A 147 14.72 18.74 -2.79
N PHE A 148 15.54 19.51 -2.09
CA PHE A 148 16.06 20.82 -2.51
C PHE A 148 17.55 20.72 -2.90
N SER A 149 18.14 19.53 -2.83
CA SER A 149 19.57 19.30 -3.05
C SER A 149 20.06 19.76 -4.42
N SER A 150 19.19 19.74 -5.44
CA SER A 150 19.50 20.20 -6.80
C SER A 150 19.83 21.70 -6.89
N SER A 151 19.33 22.52 -5.96
CA SER A 151 19.67 23.96 -5.87
C SER A 151 20.78 24.28 -4.86
N GLY A 152 21.15 23.31 -4.03
CA GLY A 152 22.03 23.52 -2.88
C GLY A 152 21.36 24.29 -1.73
N PRO A 153 22.03 24.38 -0.56
CA PRO A 153 21.44 24.94 0.65
C PRO A 153 21.36 26.48 0.64
N LEU A 154 22.07 27.15 -0.27
CA LEU A 154 22.11 28.61 -0.38
C LEU A 154 22.02 29.01 -1.84
N LEU A 155 21.11 29.94 -2.13
CA LEU A 155 21.02 30.62 -3.41
C LEU A 155 21.59 32.03 -3.24
N GLU A 156 22.74 32.32 -3.85
CA GLU A 156 23.27 33.69 -3.89
C GLU A 156 22.40 34.56 -4.80
N MET A 157 21.92 35.69 -4.27
CA MET A 157 21.08 36.63 -5.02
C MET A 157 21.58 38.05 -4.83
N ALA A 158 21.72 38.79 -5.93
CA ALA A 158 21.96 40.23 -5.87
C ALA A 158 20.66 40.99 -5.59
N ALA A 159 20.76 42.16 -4.94
CA ALA A 159 19.60 42.98 -4.63
C ALA A 159 18.81 43.33 -5.90
N GLY A 160 17.49 43.09 -5.86
CA GLY A 160 16.60 43.35 -6.99
C GLY A 160 16.63 42.31 -8.11
N THR A 161 17.34 41.20 -7.94
CA THR A 161 17.37 40.09 -8.91
C THR A 161 16.43 38.96 -8.50
N ALA A 162 15.98 38.18 -9.49
CA ALA A 162 15.22 36.95 -9.29
C ALA A 162 16.16 35.74 -9.44
N GLY A 163 15.87 34.68 -8.69
CA GLY A 163 16.59 33.41 -8.77
C GLY A 163 15.60 32.25 -8.85
N ASN A 164 16.02 31.18 -9.50
CA ASN A 164 15.23 29.95 -9.61
C ASN A 164 15.74 28.92 -8.60
N VAL A 165 14.81 28.25 -7.92
CA VAL A 165 15.10 27.10 -7.06
C VAL A 165 14.47 25.87 -7.72
N ALA A 166 15.31 24.92 -8.11
CA ALA A 166 14.90 23.57 -8.49
C ALA A 166 14.49 22.76 -7.25
N LEU A 167 13.42 22.00 -7.40
CA LEU A 167 12.81 21.13 -6.41
C LEU A 167 12.59 19.77 -7.06
N ASP A 168 13.11 18.72 -6.46
CA ASP A 168 12.86 17.35 -6.89
C ASP A 168 11.71 16.78 -6.08
N ILE A 169 10.65 16.37 -6.77
CA ILE A 169 9.46 15.78 -6.15
C ILE A 169 9.41 14.31 -6.58
N THR A 170 9.48 13.41 -5.60
CA THR A 170 9.46 11.97 -5.84
C THR A 170 8.27 11.34 -5.12
N ASN A 171 7.54 10.48 -5.82
CA ASN A 171 6.60 9.56 -5.18
C ASN A 171 7.40 8.37 -4.61
N GLY A 172 7.64 8.38 -3.31
CA GLY A 172 8.26 7.26 -2.59
C GLY A 172 7.26 6.22 -2.09
N GLY A 173 5.97 6.35 -2.43
CA GLY A 173 4.92 5.40 -2.08
C GLY A 173 4.70 4.31 -3.14
N SER A 174 3.79 3.37 -2.85
CA SER A 174 3.41 2.28 -3.77
C SER A 174 2.18 2.61 -4.63
N VAL A 175 1.53 3.73 -4.37
CA VAL A 175 0.30 4.17 -5.07
C VAL A 175 0.61 5.29 -6.04
N ALA A 176 0.04 5.24 -7.24
CA ALA A 176 0.01 6.39 -8.13
C ALA A 176 -0.90 7.47 -7.55
N ASP A 177 -0.35 8.64 -7.21
CA ASP A 177 -1.06 9.74 -6.57
C ASP A 177 -0.77 11.08 -7.24
N THR A 178 -1.62 12.07 -7.01
CA THR A 178 -1.44 13.46 -7.44
C THR A 178 -0.92 14.29 -6.28
N LEU A 179 0.32 14.79 -6.41
CA LEU A 179 0.93 15.65 -5.41
C LEU A 179 0.59 17.10 -5.70
N LEU A 180 -0.08 17.77 -4.75
CA LEU A 180 -0.35 19.20 -4.82
C LEU A 180 0.71 19.95 -4.02
N LEU A 181 1.45 20.82 -4.70
CA LEU A 181 2.37 21.74 -4.06
C LEU A 181 1.65 23.08 -3.88
N ASP A 182 1.54 23.51 -2.63
CA ASP A 182 1.01 24.83 -2.27
C ASP A 182 2.02 25.57 -1.40
N VAL A 183 2.00 26.90 -1.49
CA VAL A 183 2.74 27.78 -0.60
C VAL A 183 1.77 28.22 0.49
N ASP A 184 1.75 27.48 1.60
CA ASP A 184 0.82 27.71 2.73
C ASP A 184 0.82 29.16 3.24
N PHE A 185 1.97 29.85 3.13
CA PHE A 185 2.10 31.23 3.51
C PHE A 185 3.11 31.95 2.61
N GLU A 186 2.69 33.03 1.97
CA GLU A 186 3.60 33.94 1.29
C GLU A 186 4.28 34.80 2.37
N PRO A 187 5.59 34.64 2.62
CA PRO A 187 6.27 35.38 3.67
C PRO A 187 6.21 36.88 3.39
N ASP A 188 5.98 37.70 4.42
CA ASP A 188 6.11 39.16 4.30
C ASP A 188 7.60 39.54 4.20
N LEU A 189 8.13 39.42 2.99
CA LEU A 189 9.51 39.75 2.67
C LEU A 189 9.80 41.24 2.92
N ALA A 190 8.82 42.12 2.78
CA ALA A 190 8.98 43.55 3.02
C ALA A 190 9.22 43.83 4.51
N ALA A 191 8.42 43.24 5.40
CA ALA A 191 8.64 43.31 6.84
C ALA A 191 9.96 42.67 7.27
N TRP A 192 10.32 41.52 6.70
CA TRP A 192 11.60 40.86 6.97
C TRP A 192 12.80 41.74 6.60
N TRP A 193 12.82 42.30 5.39
CA TRP A 193 13.89 43.20 4.96
C TRP A 193 13.93 44.52 5.76
N SER A 194 12.79 45.04 6.21
CA SER A 194 12.74 46.25 7.04
C SER A 194 13.43 46.08 8.41
N THR A 195 13.53 44.84 8.90
CA THR A 195 14.13 44.49 10.20
C THR A 195 15.53 43.88 10.05
N TYR A 196 15.96 43.56 8.84
CA TYR A 196 17.29 43.05 8.54
C TYR A 196 18.34 44.15 8.72
N THR A 197 19.06 44.14 9.86
CA THR A 197 20.22 44.99 10.06
C THR A 197 21.48 44.23 9.67
N ASN A 198 22.18 44.70 8.64
CA ASN A 198 23.45 44.12 8.20
C ASN A 198 24.47 44.23 9.35
N GLY A 199 24.84 43.10 9.96
CA GLY A 199 25.77 43.02 11.09
C GLY A 199 27.23 43.40 10.77
N SER A 200 27.47 44.21 9.74
CA SER A 200 28.77 44.79 9.47
C SER A 200 29.00 45.94 10.46
N SER A 201 29.45 45.61 11.66
CA SER A 201 30.09 46.58 12.53
C SER A 201 31.31 47.15 11.81
N ASN A 202 31.14 48.36 11.26
CA ASN A 202 32.22 49.11 10.64
C ASN A 202 33.15 49.59 11.77
N ASN A 203 34.05 48.73 12.24
CA ASN A 203 35.13 49.12 13.13
C ASN A 203 36.24 49.76 12.29
N SER A 204 36.04 51.02 11.88
CA SER A 204 37.12 51.87 11.39
C SER A 204 37.20 53.10 12.26
N GLY A 205 38.12 53.06 13.22
CA GLY A 205 38.58 54.24 13.93
C GLY A 205 39.28 55.24 13.01
N ASN A 206 39.37 56.47 13.52
CA ASN A 206 40.12 57.65 13.07
C ASN A 206 39.65 58.37 11.79
N ASN A 207 39.19 59.63 11.95
CA ASN A 207 40.05 60.80 11.67
C ASN A 207 39.50 62.11 12.31
N SER A 208 40.47 62.89 12.76
CA SER A 208 40.44 64.26 13.28
C SER A 208 39.80 65.28 12.33
N GLY A 209 39.13 66.30 12.90
CA GLY A 209 38.56 67.42 12.15
C GLY A 209 38.05 68.54 13.06
N ASN A 210 38.97 69.34 13.58
CA ASN A 210 38.74 70.60 14.29
C ASN A 210 37.91 71.58 13.42
N ASN A 211 36.79 72.11 13.93
CA ASN A 211 36.25 73.38 13.41
C ASN A 211 35.63 74.22 14.53
N THR A 212 36.12 75.45 14.61
CA THR A 212 35.84 76.48 15.60
C THR A 212 34.65 77.31 15.13
N GLY A 213 33.68 77.59 15.99
CA GLY A 213 32.51 78.41 15.64
C GLY A 213 31.73 78.86 16.87
N ASN A 214 32.25 79.89 17.54
CA ASN A 214 31.58 80.62 18.60
C ASN A 214 30.50 81.55 17.99
N ASN A 215 29.24 81.47 18.42
CA ASN A 215 28.39 82.67 18.43
C ASN A 215 27.34 82.62 19.55
N THR A 216 27.30 83.74 20.25
CA THR A 216 26.59 84.12 21.46
C THR A 216 25.14 84.56 21.23
N GLY A 217 24.28 84.29 22.22
CA GLY A 217 23.39 85.30 22.80
C GLY A 217 21.92 85.33 22.34
N GLY A 218 21.02 85.40 23.32
CA GLY A 218 19.62 85.81 23.08
C GLY A 218 18.65 85.53 24.22
N ASN A 219 18.86 86.21 25.35
CA ASN A 219 17.96 86.59 26.47
C ASN A 219 16.64 85.81 26.71
#